data_AF-A0A7E5W2B1-F1
#
_entry.id   AF-A0A7E5W2B1-F1
#
_cell.length_a   1.000
_cell.length_b   1.000
_cell.length_c   1.000
_cell.angle_alpha   90.00
_cell.angle_beta   90.00
_cell.angle_gamma   90.00
#
_symmetry.space_group_name_H-M   'P 1'
#
loop_
_entity.id
_entity.type
_entity.pdbx_description
1 polymer ?
#
loop_
_entity_poly.entity_id
_entity_poly.type
_entity_poly.pdbx_seq_one_letter_code
_entity_poly.pdbx_strand_id
1 'polypeptide(L)'
;MCVSQCVYELHLQLSRFLDNDMWTVLDAMTHSRAENIGTQTAKRQEHKLTNLIKHIYPHKSLKVATKSTEAVTVVNLSSKELSEDTVSVLSRGLNFAPTPRRIPVEDIITNIENTIFRNKIPHGDADCLRQDVSTLLRKSPLPKSNITLKEVSALRELRNDESLLVLPADKGNATVVVDTEAYEHKITQMVGDTSVYCKVSYNPTSRVTTKVNKLLHIIGDKELVAQLRPLNPTPPKIYGLPKIHKSNWPLRPIVSQIDAPTYKLSRHLATLLQPHTGKTSSYVRDSRHFVELLEGIQLQDTDIMVSFDITSLFTNVPVDEVIQIITTLLGGTTLPTGYVESITYCLKSGYFLWRGDFYLQIDGVAMGSPLAPVVANIFMEWFEEKALESANVKPRYWWRYVDDIFAVVARDSLKDLTSHLNRVHAKIEVTIEEEKEGKLPFLDVLVIREPNGRVTHTVYRKPTHTDRYLRADSHHHPSHLSSVPRTLLNRALALCDHDYVNAELRHVRDVLERNGYQWRKCRRLLGSAGEAHDTSLVFKIGEVNNALSKVVHRFNVNNLLLNSSKTKLIQFSTPNVRQLDTNVQLNGVELDPVESTVFLSITVDAKLQWGPHVEKLPRRLSSAAYAVNPTHN
;
A
#
# COMPACT_ATOMS: atom_id res chain seq x y z
N MET A 1 1.50 -42.83 -51.41
CA MET A 1 0.74 -41.67 -50.91
C MET A 1 -0.59 -41.63 -51.64
N CYS A 2 -1.69 -42.01 -50.97
CA CYS A 2 -3.03 -41.83 -51.53
C CYS A 2 -3.40 -40.35 -51.38
N VAL A 3 -3.27 -39.57 -52.46
CA VAL A 3 -3.89 -38.25 -52.49
C VAL A 3 -5.40 -38.47 -52.60
N SER A 4 -6.16 -37.87 -51.68
CA SER A 4 -7.62 -37.91 -51.71
C SER A 4 -8.10 -37.47 -53.11
N GLN A 5 -8.97 -38.27 -53.74
CA GLN A 5 -9.48 -38.02 -55.09
C GLN A 5 -10.12 -36.62 -55.21
N CYS A 6 -10.71 -36.15 -54.11
CA CYS A 6 -11.27 -34.80 -54.00
C CYS A 6 -10.21 -33.68 -54.07
N VAL A 7 -9.01 -33.92 -53.52
CA VAL A 7 -7.89 -32.95 -53.57
C VAL A 7 -7.28 -32.90 -54.98
N TYR A 8 -7.23 -34.05 -55.67
CA TYR A 8 -6.77 -34.10 -57.06
C TYR A 8 -7.75 -33.41 -58.02
N GLU A 9 -9.06 -33.60 -57.84
CA GLU A 9 -10.08 -32.91 -58.62
C GLU A 9 -10.08 -31.40 -58.38
N LEU A 10 -9.92 -30.96 -57.13
CA LEU A 10 -9.79 -29.53 -56.79
C LEU A 10 -8.54 -28.91 -57.41
N HIS A 11 -7.42 -29.63 -57.41
CA HIS A 11 -6.18 -29.20 -58.07
C HIS A 11 -6.37 -29.05 -59.59
N LEU A 12 -7.03 -30.02 -60.24
CA LEU A 12 -7.34 -29.94 -61.67
C LEU A 12 -8.28 -28.77 -62.00
N GLN A 13 -9.27 -28.48 -61.15
CA GLN A 13 -10.16 -27.33 -61.32
C GLN A 13 -9.39 -26.01 -61.17
N LEU A 14 -8.54 -25.87 -60.15
CA LEU A 14 -7.72 -24.68 -59.93
C LEU A 14 -6.71 -24.46 -61.07
N SER A 15 -6.13 -25.54 -61.62
CA SER A 15 -5.19 -25.45 -62.75
C SER A 15 -5.79 -24.88 -64.04
N ARG A 16 -7.12 -24.92 -64.19
CA ARG A 16 -7.83 -24.34 -65.35
C ARG A 16 -8.11 -22.84 -65.21
N PHE A 17 -8.03 -22.29 -64.00
CA PHE A 17 -8.36 -20.89 -63.70
C PHE A 17 -7.15 -20.03 -63.32
N LEU A 18 -6.03 -20.66 -62.97
CA LEU A 18 -4.81 -19.96 -62.58
C LEU A 18 -3.87 -19.87 -63.79
N ASP A 19 -3.54 -18.64 -64.21
CA ASP A 19 -2.47 -18.40 -65.15
C ASP A 19 -1.09 -18.64 -64.51
N ASN A 20 -0.02 -18.57 -65.32
CA ASN A 20 1.33 -18.90 -64.88
C ASN A 20 1.87 -17.95 -63.79
N ASP A 21 1.38 -16.71 -63.79
CA ASP A 21 1.76 -15.68 -62.81
C ASP A 21 1.05 -15.91 -61.47
N MET A 22 -0.20 -16.38 -61.49
CA MET A 22 -0.91 -16.78 -60.28
C MET A 22 -0.33 -18.04 -59.63
N TRP A 23 0.14 -19.00 -60.45
CA TRP A 23 0.82 -20.20 -59.94
C TRP A 23 2.15 -19.87 -59.25
N THR A 24 2.95 -18.97 -59.82
CA THR A 24 4.20 -18.53 -59.20
C THR A 24 3.97 -17.77 -57.90
N VAL A 25 2.90 -16.97 -57.81
CA VAL A 25 2.50 -16.29 -56.56
C VAL A 25 2.03 -17.29 -55.50
N LEU A 26 1.27 -18.32 -55.88
CA LEU A 26 0.83 -19.37 -54.96
C LEU A 26 2.02 -20.21 -54.46
N ASP A 27 2.96 -20.53 -55.33
CA ASP A 27 4.18 -21.27 -54.99
C ASP A 27 5.08 -20.44 -54.07
N ALA A 28 5.25 -19.14 -54.34
CA ALA A 28 5.96 -18.22 -53.45
C ALA A 28 5.30 -18.10 -52.06
N MET A 29 3.97 -18.01 -52.00
CA MET A 29 3.23 -17.97 -50.74
C MET A 29 3.33 -19.28 -49.96
N THR A 30 3.20 -20.42 -50.62
CA THR A 30 3.31 -21.73 -49.97
C THR A 30 4.72 -22.02 -49.52
N HIS A 31 5.74 -21.64 -50.31
CA HIS A 31 7.14 -21.71 -49.93
C HIS A 31 7.45 -20.83 -48.70
N SER A 32 7.04 -19.56 -48.72
CA SER A 32 7.22 -18.65 -47.57
C SER A 32 6.50 -19.16 -46.32
N ARG A 33 5.33 -19.79 -46.47
CA ARG A 33 4.59 -20.36 -45.35
C ARG A 33 5.26 -21.61 -44.80
N ALA A 34 5.78 -22.48 -45.67
CA ALA A 34 6.55 -23.66 -45.28
C ALA A 34 7.85 -23.27 -44.56
N GLU A 35 8.54 -22.23 -45.05
CA GLU A 35 9.76 -21.71 -44.44
C GLU A 35 9.49 -21.06 -43.06
N ASN A 36 8.38 -20.32 -42.93
CA ASN A 36 7.95 -19.76 -41.64
C ASN A 36 7.56 -20.85 -40.62
N ILE A 37 6.88 -21.91 -41.05
CA ILE A 37 6.55 -23.05 -40.18
C ILE A 37 7.82 -23.82 -39.80
N GLY A 38 8.74 -24.00 -40.76
CA GLY A 38 10.05 -24.63 -40.55
C GLY A 38 10.89 -23.87 -39.53
N THR A 39 11.00 -22.55 -39.68
CA THR A 39 11.76 -21.68 -38.76
C THR A 39 11.13 -21.60 -37.38
N GLN A 40 9.80 -21.53 -37.26
CA GLN A 40 9.12 -21.58 -35.96
C GLN A 40 9.31 -22.93 -35.27
N THR A 41 9.25 -24.03 -36.03
CA THR A 41 9.46 -25.38 -35.51
C THR A 41 10.92 -25.56 -35.08
N ALA A 42 11.88 -25.08 -35.87
CA ALA A 42 13.30 -25.09 -35.55
C ALA A 42 13.58 -24.31 -34.26
N LYS A 43 13.09 -23.07 -34.12
CA LYS A 43 13.22 -22.27 -32.88
C LYS A 43 12.62 -22.98 -31.67
N ARG A 44 11.49 -23.67 -31.84
CA ARG A 44 10.83 -24.41 -30.76
C ARG A 44 11.63 -25.64 -30.35
N GLN A 45 12.24 -26.35 -31.30
CA GLN A 45 13.10 -27.50 -31.02
C GLN A 45 14.45 -27.07 -30.44
N GLU A 46 15.03 -25.97 -30.92
CA GLU A 46 16.23 -25.35 -30.35
C GLU A 46 16.00 -24.94 -28.89
N HIS A 47 14.85 -24.35 -28.57
CA HIS A 47 14.50 -23.99 -27.20
C HIS A 47 14.30 -25.23 -26.31
N LYS A 48 13.68 -26.30 -26.84
CA LYS A 48 13.57 -27.59 -26.12
C LYS A 48 14.93 -28.23 -25.89
N LEU A 49 15.79 -28.26 -26.91
CA LEU A 49 17.14 -28.81 -26.84
C LEU A 49 18.00 -28.00 -25.86
N THR A 50 17.89 -26.67 -25.86
CA THR A 50 18.58 -25.79 -24.90
C THR A 50 18.15 -26.09 -23.46
N ASN A 51 16.85 -26.31 -23.24
CA ASN A 51 16.34 -26.65 -21.90
C ASN A 51 16.74 -28.08 -21.47
N LEU A 52 16.81 -29.03 -22.41
CA LEU A 52 17.31 -30.38 -22.15
C LEU A 52 18.82 -30.38 -21.85
N ILE A 53 19.63 -29.62 -22.60
CA ILE A 53 21.07 -29.47 -22.36
C ILE A 53 21.34 -28.85 -20.98
N LYS A 54 20.55 -27.85 -20.55
CA LYS A 54 20.61 -27.27 -19.19
C LYS A 54 20.34 -28.29 -18.08
N HIS A 55 19.57 -29.34 -18.35
CA HIS A 55 19.27 -30.40 -17.38
C HIS A 55 20.28 -31.56 -17.42
N ILE A 56 20.91 -31.82 -18.57
CA ILE A 56 21.83 -32.96 -18.76
C ILE A 56 23.28 -32.59 -18.40
N TYR A 57 23.68 -31.32 -18.56
CA TYR A 57 24.99 -30.82 -18.16
C TYR A 57 24.84 -29.68 -17.13
N PRO A 58 24.83 -29.97 -15.82
CA PRO A 58 25.10 -28.96 -14.82
C PRO A 58 26.58 -28.56 -14.95
N HIS A 59 26.89 -27.68 -15.90
CA HIS A 59 28.21 -27.08 -15.95
C HIS A 59 28.42 -26.31 -14.65
N LYS A 60 29.33 -26.85 -13.83
CA LYS A 60 30.15 -26.14 -12.86
C LYS A 60 30.53 -24.77 -13.43
N SER A 61 29.76 -23.74 -13.10
CA SER A 61 30.22 -22.37 -13.22
C SER A 61 31.30 -22.20 -12.17
N LEU A 62 32.53 -22.02 -12.64
CA LEU A 62 33.63 -21.48 -11.86
C LEU A 62 33.13 -20.34 -10.99
N LYS A 63 33.37 -20.45 -9.68
CA LYS A 63 33.24 -19.35 -8.72
C LYS A 63 34.26 -18.28 -9.09
N VAL A 64 33.92 -17.45 -10.08
CA VAL A 64 34.41 -16.08 -10.11
C VAL A 64 33.58 -15.37 -9.06
N ALA A 65 34.25 -14.95 -8.00
CA ALA A 65 33.67 -14.18 -6.90
C ALA A 65 33.22 -12.80 -7.41
N THR A 66 32.12 -12.75 -8.14
CA THR A 66 31.29 -11.56 -8.22
C THR A 66 30.40 -11.58 -6.99
N LYS A 67 30.65 -10.66 -6.06
CA LYS A 67 29.69 -10.28 -5.00
C LYS A 67 28.34 -9.99 -5.68
N SER A 68 27.46 -10.98 -5.75
CA SER A 68 26.08 -10.78 -6.15
C SER A 68 25.38 -10.06 -5.01
N THR A 69 24.79 -8.92 -5.34
CA THR A 69 23.78 -8.19 -4.58
C THR A 69 22.53 -9.06 -4.39
N GLU A 70 22.65 -10.13 -3.61
CA GLU A 70 21.49 -10.83 -3.06
C GLU A 70 20.88 -9.93 -2.00
N ALA A 71 19.65 -9.49 -2.24
CA ALA A 71 18.86 -8.76 -1.25
C ALA A 71 18.74 -9.61 0.02
N VAL A 72 19.49 -9.22 1.06
CA VAL A 72 19.57 -9.92 2.34
C VAL A 72 18.24 -9.74 3.09
N THR A 73 17.25 -10.56 2.77
CA THR A 73 15.93 -10.55 3.44
C THR A 73 16.01 -10.94 4.91
N VAL A 74 17.06 -11.66 5.30
CA VAL A 74 17.38 -12.05 6.68
C VAL A 74 18.79 -11.60 7.02
N VAL A 75 18.92 -10.67 7.96
CA VAL A 75 20.19 -10.14 8.44
C VAL A 75 20.48 -10.76 9.79
N ASN A 76 21.47 -11.65 9.85
CA ASN A 76 21.94 -12.20 11.11
C ASN A 76 23.06 -11.32 11.69
N LEU A 77 22.77 -10.68 12.83
CA LEU A 77 23.70 -9.89 13.62
C LEU A 77 24.04 -10.57 14.95
N SER A 78 23.49 -11.77 15.19
CA SER A 78 23.76 -12.53 16.41
C SER A 78 25.08 -13.29 16.34
N SER A 79 25.56 -13.73 17.50
CA SER A 79 26.73 -14.57 17.64
C SER A 79 26.55 -16.00 17.10
N LYS A 80 25.30 -16.43 16.84
CA LYS A 80 24.96 -17.79 16.42
C LYS A 80 24.75 -17.89 14.91
N GLU A 81 25.19 -18.99 14.32
CA GLU A 81 24.85 -19.32 12.94
C GLU A 81 23.40 -19.82 12.84
N LEU A 82 22.69 -19.36 11.81
CA LEU A 82 21.32 -19.78 11.53
C LEU A 82 21.31 -20.95 10.56
N SER A 83 20.50 -21.96 10.83
CA SER A 83 20.28 -23.06 9.89
C SER A 83 19.58 -22.58 8.61
N GLU A 84 19.79 -23.30 7.50
CA GLU A 84 19.15 -22.98 6.21
C GLU A 84 17.62 -22.95 6.32
N ASP A 85 17.02 -23.86 7.11
CA ASP A 85 15.57 -23.90 7.36
C ASP A 85 15.09 -22.65 8.14
N THR A 86 15.89 -22.18 9.10
CA THR A 86 15.63 -20.93 9.84
C THR A 86 15.69 -19.72 8.90
N VAL A 87 16.72 -19.63 8.06
CA VAL A 87 16.84 -18.54 7.08
C VAL A 87 15.69 -18.61 6.07
N SER A 88 15.33 -19.80 5.58
CA SER A 88 14.21 -20.00 4.67
C SER A 88 12.91 -19.47 5.24
N VAL A 89 12.54 -19.85 6.47
CA VAL A 89 11.26 -19.41 7.06
C VAL A 89 11.26 -17.92 7.40
N LEU A 90 12.37 -17.38 7.92
CA LEU A 90 12.50 -15.95 8.23
C LEU A 90 12.53 -15.07 6.97
N SER A 91 13.01 -15.61 5.84
CA SER A 91 13.02 -14.90 4.55
C SER A 91 11.62 -14.60 4.05
N ARG A 92 10.60 -15.35 4.48
CA ARG A 92 9.19 -15.13 4.13
C ARG A 92 8.60 -13.87 4.79
N GLY A 93 9.27 -13.34 5.82
CA GLY A 93 8.90 -12.12 6.54
C GLY A 93 7.93 -12.35 7.69
N LEU A 94 7.91 -11.39 8.63
CA LEU A 94 7.13 -11.48 9.87
C LEU A 94 5.61 -11.38 9.66
N ASN A 95 5.18 -10.88 8.49
CA ASN A 95 3.77 -10.80 8.10
C ASN A 95 3.29 -12.04 7.32
N PHE A 96 4.13 -13.07 7.14
CA PHE A 96 3.70 -14.32 6.52
C PHE A 96 2.76 -15.08 7.47
N ALA A 97 1.62 -15.55 6.97
CA ALA A 97 0.68 -16.34 7.76
C ALA A 97 0.86 -17.83 7.43
N PRO A 98 1.34 -18.64 8.39
CA PRO A 98 1.26 -20.09 8.29
C PRO A 98 -0.19 -20.55 8.18
N THR A 99 -0.43 -21.60 7.41
CA THR A 99 -1.75 -22.25 7.32
C THR A 99 -2.13 -22.86 8.67
N PRO A 100 -3.39 -22.69 9.11
CA PRO A 100 -3.85 -23.18 10.40
C PRO A 100 -3.87 -24.72 10.42
N ARG A 101 -3.53 -25.30 11.58
CA ARG A 101 -3.57 -26.75 11.81
C ARG A 101 -4.95 -27.27 12.22
N ARG A 102 -5.85 -26.35 12.58
CA ARG A 102 -7.23 -26.63 12.98
C ARG A 102 -8.12 -25.49 12.50
N ILE A 103 -9.38 -25.80 12.21
CA ILE A 103 -10.39 -24.77 11.93
C ILE A 103 -10.75 -24.10 13.27
N PRO A 104 -10.74 -22.76 13.38
CA PRO A 104 -11.10 -22.05 14.59
C PRO A 104 -12.62 -22.03 14.77
N VAL A 105 -13.19 -23.19 15.09
CA VAL A 105 -14.65 -23.41 15.18
C VAL A 105 -15.29 -22.48 16.20
N GLU A 106 -14.69 -22.35 17.39
CA GLU A 106 -15.20 -21.50 18.47
C GLU A 106 -15.28 -20.04 18.03
N ASP A 107 -14.19 -19.48 17.50
CA ASP A 107 -14.15 -18.09 17.03
C ASP A 107 -15.19 -17.83 15.93
N ILE A 108 -15.35 -18.78 14.99
CA ILE A 108 -16.32 -18.66 13.90
C ILE A 108 -17.74 -18.62 14.47
N ILE A 109 -18.08 -19.56 15.37
CA ILE A 109 -19.41 -19.63 15.99
C ILE A 109 -19.68 -18.37 16.82
N THR A 110 -18.75 -17.95 17.67
CA THR A 110 -18.92 -16.76 18.52
C THR A 110 -19.13 -15.49 17.68
N ASN A 111 -18.37 -15.33 16.60
CA ASN A 111 -18.55 -14.18 15.71
C ASN A 111 -19.89 -14.20 14.98
N ILE A 112 -20.36 -15.38 14.56
CA ILE A 112 -21.65 -15.53 13.88
C ILE A 112 -22.79 -15.27 14.86
N GLU A 113 -22.77 -15.82 16.07
CA GLU A 113 -23.78 -15.57 17.10
C GLU A 113 -23.83 -14.10 17.50
N ASN A 114 -22.67 -13.47 17.69
CA ASN A 114 -22.60 -12.02 17.94
C ASN A 114 -23.19 -11.21 16.77
N THR A 115 -22.98 -11.65 15.53
CA THR A 115 -23.56 -11.03 14.33
C THR A 115 -25.07 -11.19 14.28
N ILE A 116 -25.60 -12.37 14.59
CA ILE A 116 -27.03 -12.67 14.70
C ILE A 116 -27.66 -11.74 15.75
N PHE A 117 -27.05 -11.66 16.94
CA PHE A 117 -27.53 -10.84 18.04
C PHE A 117 -27.53 -9.35 17.69
N ARG A 118 -26.41 -8.82 17.20
CA ARG A 118 -26.26 -7.38 16.88
C ARG A 118 -27.19 -6.92 15.77
N ASN A 119 -27.39 -7.74 14.75
CA ASN A 119 -28.24 -7.38 13.61
C ASN A 119 -29.72 -7.77 13.82
N LYS A 120 -30.07 -8.34 15.00
CA LYS A 120 -31.43 -8.77 15.34
C LYS A 120 -32.06 -9.66 14.26
N ILE A 121 -31.28 -10.63 13.77
CA ILE A 121 -31.72 -11.55 12.71
C ILE A 121 -32.94 -12.36 13.21
N PRO A 122 -34.03 -12.49 12.43
CA PRO A 122 -35.19 -13.28 12.82
C PRO A 122 -34.84 -14.72 13.18
N HIS A 123 -35.55 -15.31 14.15
CA HIS A 123 -35.22 -16.64 14.69
C HIS A 123 -35.13 -17.74 13.63
N GLY A 124 -36.08 -17.79 12.68
CA GLY A 124 -36.06 -18.78 11.59
C GLY A 124 -34.82 -18.67 10.69
N ASP A 125 -34.46 -17.44 10.30
CA ASP A 125 -33.27 -17.19 9.47
C ASP A 125 -31.97 -17.45 10.25
N ALA A 126 -31.95 -17.12 11.54
CA ALA A 126 -30.82 -17.40 12.42
C ALA A 126 -30.58 -18.91 12.57
N ASP A 127 -31.64 -19.71 12.69
CA ASP A 127 -31.53 -21.17 12.79
C ASP A 127 -31.07 -21.80 11.47
N CYS A 128 -31.56 -21.31 10.33
CA CYS A 128 -31.04 -21.68 9.01
C CYS A 128 -29.54 -21.37 8.91
N LEU A 129 -29.13 -20.15 9.29
CA LEU A 129 -27.72 -19.73 9.26
C LEU A 129 -26.85 -20.62 10.16
N ARG A 130 -27.30 -20.93 11.38
CA ARG A 130 -26.59 -21.86 12.29
C ARG A 130 -26.41 -23.24 11.67
N GLN A 131 -27.46 -23.77 11.04
CA GLN A 131 -27.42 -25.09 10.42
C GLN A 131 -26.48 -25.12 9.20
N ASP A 132 -26.49 -24.08 8.37
CA ASP A 132 -25.58 -23.94 7.23
C ASP A 132 -24.13 -23.86 7.70
N VAL A 133 -23.86 -23.02 8.70
CA VAL A 133 -22.52 -22.87 9.30
C VAL A 133 -22.04 -24.18 9.89
N SER A 134 -22.88 -24.88 10.65
CA SER A 134 -22.56 -26.19 11.22
C SER A 134 -22.22 -27.21 10.13
N THR A 135 -22.98 -27.20 9.03
CA THR A 135 -22.76 -28.09 7.89
C THR A 135 -21.48 -27.75 7.14
N LEU A 136 -21.20 -26.46 6.94
CA LEU A 136 -19.96 -25.97 6.32
C LEU A 136 -18.74 -26.34 7.16
N LEU A 137 -18.78 -26.12 8.47
CA LEU A 137 -17.67 -26.44 9.37
C LEU A 137 -17.37 -27.94 9.40
N ARG A 138 -18.40 -28.79 9.37
CA ARG A 138 -18.24 -30.26 9.29
C ARG A 138 -17.62 -30.73 7.98
N LYS A 139 -17.91 -30.05 6.86
CA LYS A 139 -17.46 -30.44 5.51
C LYS A 139 -16.14 -29.78 5.09
N SER A 140 -15.69 -28.75 5.82
CA SER A 140 -14.53 -27.95 5.41
C SER A 140 -13.22 -28.72 5.61
N PRO A 141 -12.42 -28.96 4.55
CA PRO A 141 -11.11 -29.57 4.70
C PRO A 141 -10.11 -28.55 5.25
N LEU A 142 -9.08 -29.06 5.93
CA LEU A 142 -7.95 -28.23 6.33
C LEU A 142 -7.16 -27.75 5.08
N PRO A 143 -6.69 -26.50 5.07
CA PRO A 143 -5.83 -26.02 4.00
C PRO A 143 -4.50 -26.79 4.00
N LYS A 144 -3.93 -26.99 2.81
CA LYS A 144 -2.60 -27.61 2.65
C LYS A 144 -1.54 -26.75 3.36
N SER A 145 -0.58 -27.39 4.01
CA SER A 145 0.50 -26.68 4.70
C SER A 145 1.31 -25.81 3.74
N ASN A 146 1.51 -24.54 4.07
CA ASN A 146 2.38 -23.63 3.31
C ASN A 146 3.81 -23.52 3.88
N ILE A 147 4.11 -24.27 4.95
CA ILE A 147 5.44 -24.42 5.55
C ILE A 147 5.80 -25.90 5.72
N THR A 148 7.09 -26.20 5.67
CA THR A 148 7.60 -27.58 5.83
C THR A 148 7.73 -27.97 7.30
N LEU A 149 7.86 -29.28 7.57
CA LEU A 149 8.10 -29.77 8.94
C LEU A 149 9.45 -29.30 9.50
N LYS A 150 10.46 -29.13 8.63
CA LYS A 150 11.77 -28.60 9.03
C LYS A 150 11.70 -27.13 9.41
N GLU A 151 11.03 -26.31 8.59
CA GLU A 151 10.77 -24.89 8.91
C GLU A 151 9.97 -24.75 10.22
N VAL A 152 9.03 -25.65 10.48
CA VAL A 152 8.31 -25.71 11.78
C VAL A 152 9.25 -26.04 12.94
N SER A 153 10.17 -27.01 12.78
CA SER A 153 11.16 -27.34 13.82
C SER A 153 12.06 -26.15 14.09
N ALA A 154 12.60 -25.53 13.04
CA ALA A 154 13.42 -24.33 13.11
C ALA A 154 12.72 -23.18 13.86
N LEU A 155 11.43 -22.92 13.58
CA LEU A 155 10.66 -21.92 14.33
C LEU A 155 10.48 -22.27 15.81
N ARG A 156 10.36 -23.55 16.15
CA ARG A 156 10.25 -23.99 17.55
C ARG A 156 11.57 -23.84 18.28
N GLU A 157 12.67 -24.24 17.65
CA GLU A 157 14.02 -24.08 18.17
C GLU A 157 14.31 -22.60 18.42
N LEU A 158 14.05 -21.74 17.42
CA LEU A 158 14.24 -20.30 17.53
C LEU A 158 13.35 -19.66 18.60
N ARG A 159 12.10 -20.12 18.76
CA ARG A 159 11.19 -19.62 19.80
C ARG A 159 11.66 -20.00 21.21
N ASN A 160 12.29 -21.16 21.37
CA ASN A 160 12.75 -21.67 22.65
C ASN A 160 14.14 -21.12 23.02
N ASP A 161 14.85 -20.50 22.08
CA ASP A 161 16.16 -19.90 22.32
C ASP A 161 16.01 -18.46 22.84
N GLU A 162 16.04 -18.30 24.17
CA GLU A 162 15.94 -16.99 24.82
C GLU A 162 17.15 -16.06 24.59
N SER A 163 18.26 -16.60 24.06
CA SER A 163 19.45 -15.80 23.76
C SER A 163 19.36 -15.06 22.44
N LEU A 164 18.36 -15.34 21.60
CA LEU A 164 18.14 -14.69 20.32
C LEU A 164 16.83 -13.89 20.30
N LEU A 165 16.86 -12.74 19.64
CA LEU A 165 15.68 -11.95 19.30
C LEU A 165 15.53 -11.81 17.79
N VAL A 166 14.29 -11.96 17.33
CA VAL A 166 13.92 -11.76 15.92
C VAL A 166 13.07 -10.50 15.82
N LEU A 167 13.57 -9.52 15.06
CA LEU A 167 12.99 -8.18 14.98
C LEU A 167 12.82 -7.76 13.50
N PRO A 168 11.84 -6.91 13.17
CA PRO A 168 11.82 -6.24 11.89
C PRO A 168 12.93 -5.18 11.83
N ALA A 169 13.60 -5.06 10.68
CA ALA A 169 14.51 -3.96 10.42
C ALA A 169 13.76 -2.63 10.34
N ASP A 170 14.44 -1.54 10.71
CA ASP A 170 13.93 -0.17 10.61
C ASP A 170 13.56 0.25 9.17
N LYS A 171 14.30 -0.25 8.18
CA LYS A 171 14.10 0.03 6.75
C LYS A 171 14.32 -1.24 5.93
N GLY A 172 13.64 -1.32 4.79
CA GLY A 172 13.88 -2.37 3.80
C GLY A 172 13.08 -3.66 3.98
N ASN A 173 12.21 -3.74 5.00
CA ASN A 173 11.41 -4.93 5.32
C ASN A 173 12.28 -6.20 5.43
N ALA A 174 13.45 -6.12 6.07
CA ALA A 174 14.28 -7.28 6.38
C ALA A 174 13.93 -7.85 7.77
N THR A 175 14.15 -9.15 7.96
CA THR A 175 14.10 -9.80 9.28
C THR A 175 15.50 -9.77 9.87
N VAL A 176 15.64 -9.30 11.11
CA VAL A 176 16.93 -9.18 11.79
C VAL A 176 16.96 -10.15 12.97
N VAL A 177 18.04 -10.91 13.11
CA VAL A 177 18.30 -11.76 14.28
C VAL A 177 19.48 -11.18 15.04
N VAL A 178 19.32 -10.93 16.34
CA VAL A 178 20.34 -10.35 17.24
C VAL A 178 20.44 -11.16 18.52
N ASP A 179 21.57 -11.07 19.22
CA ASP A 179 21.65 -11.57 20.59
C ASP A 179 20.77 -10.71 21.52
N THR A 180 20.02 -11.37 22.39
CA THR A 180 19.11 -10.71 23.36
C THR A 180 19.86 -9.72 24.23
N GLU A 181 21.04 -10.10 24.73
CA GLU A 181 21.87 -9.26 25.60
C GLU A 181 22.35 -7.98 24.90
N ALA A 182 22.83 -8.10 23.65
CA ALA A 182 23.29 -6.95 22.87
C ALA A 182 22.16 -5.95 22.59
N TYR A 183 20.96 -6.45 22.31
CA TYR A 183 19.77 -5.61 22.13
C TYR A 183 19.36 -4.92 23.44
N GLU A 184 19.30 -5.67 24.54
CA GLU A 184 18.95 -5.13 25.87
C GLU A 184 19.92 -4.06 26.33
N HIS A 185 21.23 -4.28 26.12
CA HIS A 185 22.26 -3.31 26.45
C HIS A 185 22.02 -1.98 25.71
N LYS A 186 21.71 -2.02 24.42
CA LYS A 186 21.43 -0.81 23.63
C LYS A 186 20.16 -0.08 24.07
N ILE A 187 19.08 -0.80 24.40
CA ILE A 187 17.87 -0.15 24.94
C ILE A 187 18.17 0.47 26.31
N THR A 188 18.88 -0.26 27.18
CA THR A 188 19.24 0.21 28.53
C THR A 188 20.12 1.45 28.48
N GLN A 189 21.10 1.49 27.58
CA GLN A 189 21.93 2.66 27.32
C GLN A 189 21.08 3.85 26.86
N MET A 190 20.10 3.62 25.99
CA MET A 190 19.22 4.66 25.46
C MET A 190 18.26 5.23 26.53
N VAL A 191 17.60 4.37 27.32
CA VAL A 191 16.70 4.82 28.40
C VAL A 191 17.47 5.37 29.61
N GLY A 192 18.79 5.17 29.65
CA GLY A 192 19.69 5.75 30.63
C GLY A 192 20.06 7.21 30.35
N ASP A 193 19.68 7.77 29.20
CA ASP A 193 19.87 9.18 28.91
C ASP A 193 18.93 10.04 29.77
N THR A 194 19.50 10.61 30.84
CA THR A 194 18.77 11.44 31.81
C THR A 194 18.33 12.80 31.27
N SER A 195 18.78 13.20 30.08
CA SER A 195 18.28 14.41 29.42
C SER A 195 16.90 14.19 28.78
N VAL A 196 16.58 12.95 28.39
CA VAL A 196 15.34 12.59 27.70
C VAL A 196 14.40 11.78 28.58
N TYR A 197 14.94 10.90 29.44
CA TYR A 197 14.17 9.94 30.23
C TYR A 197 14.47 10.02 31.72
N CYS A 198 13.44 9.77 32.53
CA CYS A 198 13.56 9.71 33.99
C CYS A 198 12.93 8.42 34.53
N LYS A 199 13.73 7.55 35.14
CA LYS A 199 13.26 6.32 35.78
C LYS A 199 12.44 6.64 37.03
N VAL A 200 11.30 5.98 37.20
CA VAL A 200 10.39 6.15 38.35
C VAL A 200 10.06 4.82 39.02
N SER A 201 9.88 4.85 40.33
CA SER A 201 9.61 3.66 41.18
C SER A 201 8.13 3.26 41.25
N TYR A 202 7.24 4.05 40.64
CA TYR A 202 5.80 3.84 40.69
C TYR A 202 5.24 3.61 39.29
N ASN A 203 4.12 2.90 39.19
CA ASN A 203 3.38 2.73 37.95
C ASN A 203 2.51 3.98 37.67
N PRO A 204 2.77 4.77 36.61
CA PRO A 204 1.99 5.98 36.32
C PRO A 204 0.57 5.70 35.79
N THR A 205 0.28 4.48 35.33
CA THR A 205 -0.91 4.15 34.54
C THR A 205 -2.22 4.59 35.18
N SER A 206 -2.45 4.27 36.46
CA SER A 206 -3.68 4.63 37.17
C SER A 206 -3.84 6.13 37.35
N ARG A 207 -2.74 6.84 37.61
CA ARG A 207 -2.72 8.30 37.75
C ARG A 207 -3.06 8.97 36.41
N VAL A 208 -2.44 8.51 35.32
CA VAL A 208 -2.70 9.02 33.97
C VAL A 208 -4.16 8.75 33.56
N THR A 209 -4.65 7.54 33.81
CA THR A 209 -6.04 7.15 33.55
C THR A 209 -7.04 8.05 34.28
N THR A 210 -6.79 8.34 35.55
CA THR A 210 -7.63 9.21 36.36
C THR A 210 -7.67 10.63 35.80
N LYS A 211 -6.52 11.17 35.39
CA LYS A 211 -6.44 12.51 34.82
C LYS A 211 -7.10 12.58 33.42
N VAL A 212 -6.93 11.56 32.57
CA VAL A 212 -7.64 11.46 31.29
C VAL A 212 -9.15 11.44 31.49
N ASN A 213 -9.67 10.65 32.43
CA ASN A 213 -11.10 10.64 32.73
C ASN A 213 -11.63 12.00 33.20
N LYS A 214 -10.85 12.74 34.00
CA LYS A 214 -11.20 14.10 34.43
C LYS A 214 -11.24 15.07 33.23
N LEU A 215 -10.26 15.00 32.34
CA LEU A 215 -10.20 15.82 31.13
C LEU A 215 -11.38 15.54 30.20
N LEU A 216 -11.73 14.27 29.99
CA LEU A 216 -12.91 13.88 29.22
C LEU A 216 -14.20 14.46 29.83
N HIS A 217 -14.32 14.46 31.15
CA HIS A 217 -15.47 15.08 31.82
C HIS A 217 -15.53 16.60 31.62
N ILE A 218 -14.39 17.29 31.53
CA ILE A 218 -14.33 18.73 31.25
C ILE A 218 -14.78 19.02 29.81
N ILE A 219 -14.48 18.13 28.86
CA ILE A 219 -14.98 18.25 27.47
C ILE A 219 -16.52 18.15 27.43
N GLY A 220 -17.13 17.37 28.32
CA GLY A 220 -18.58 17.42 28.61
C GLY A 220 -19.50 16.66 27.66
N ASP A 221 -19.00 16.18 26.51
CA ASP A 221 -19.77 15.36 25.57
C ASP A 221 -19.87 13.90 26.06
N LYS A 222 -21.08 13.46 26.42
CA LYS A 222 -21.34 12.13 26.98
C LYS A 222 -21.02 10.99 26.00
N GLU A 223 -21.34 11.15 24.73
CA GLU A 223 -21.10 10.10 23.72
C GLU A 223 -19.60 9.99 23.45
N LEU A 224 -18.93 11.13 23.30
CA LEU A 224 -17.49 11.19 23.10
C LEU A 224 -16.73 10.61 24.31
N VAL A 225 -17.15 10.95 25.53
CA VAL A 225 -16.59 10.40 26.77
C VAL A 225 -16.70 8.87 26.77
N ALA A 226 -17.87 8.32 26.41
CA ALA A 226 -18.06 6.87 26.37
C ALA A 226 -17.14 6.17 25.36
N GLN A 227 -16.91 6.80 24.19
CA GLN A 227 -16.04 6.26 23.15
C GLN A 227 -14.55 6.33 23.54
N LEU A 228 -14.10 7.47 24.05
CA LEU A 228 -12.70 7.76 24.34
C LEU A 228 -12.22 7.20 25.68
N ARG A 229 -13.13 6.78 26.55
CA ARG A 229 -12.77 6.23 27.86
C ARG A 229 -11.78 5.06 27.71
N PRO A 230 -10.62 5.10 28.39
CA PRO A 230 -9.75 3.95 28.48
C PRO A 230 -10.41 2.87 29.35
N LEU A 231 -10.66 1.70 28.77
CA LEU A 231 -11.19 0.53 29.45
C LEU A 231 -10.03 -0.45 29.65
N ASN A 232 -9.65 -0.73 30.89
CA ASN A 232 -8.52 -1.59 31.25
C ASN A 232 -7.19 -1.22 30.57
N PRO A 233 -6.72 0.03 30.74
CA PRO A 233 -5.51 0.48 30.05
C PRO A 233 -4.26 -0.26 30.53
N THR A 234 -3.37 -0.56 29.59
CA THR A 234 -2.05 -1.15 29.88
C THR A 234 -0.96 -0.09 29.79
N PRO A 235 0.14 -0.22 30.56
CA PRO A 235 1.26 0.69 30.39
C PRO A 235 1.85 0.54 28.98
N PRO A 236 2.14 1.65 28.28
CA PRO A 236 2.85 1.63 27.01
C PRO A 236 4.23 0.98 27.16
N LYS A 237 4.71 0.32 26.11
CA LYS A 237 5.97 -0.45 26.11
C LYS A 237 6.92 0.08 25.06
N ILE A 238 8.20 0.21 25.42
CA ILE A 238 9.25 0.60 24.46
C ILE A 238 9.87 -0.63 23.79
N TYR A 239 10.18 -0.50 22.51
CA TYR A 239 11.01 -1.44 21.74
C TYR A 239 11.84 -0.68 20.70
N GLY A 240 12.88 -1.32 20.17
CA GLY A 240 13.80 -0.73 19.22
C GLY A 240 13.81 -1.46 17.88
N LEU A 241 13.79 -0.72 16.77
CA LEU A 241 13.96 -1.27 15.43
C LEU A 241 15.43 -1.13 14.98
N PRO A 242 16.13 -2.22 14.62
CA PRO A 242 17.52 -2.13 14.18
C PRO A 242 17.70 -1.35 12.87
N LYS A 243 18.49 -0.27 12.91
CA LYS A 243 18.91 0.47 11.72
C LYS A 243 20.11 -0.21 11.06
N ILE A 244 19.84 -1.32 10.35
CA ILE A 244 20.85 -2.17 9.69
C ILE A 244 21.73 -1.47 8.63
N HIS A 245 21.36 -0.27 8.19
CA HIS A 245 22.11 0.56 7.23
C HIS A 245 23.12 1.49 7.91
N LYS A 246 23.17 1.52 9.24
CA LYS A 246 24.11 2.33 10.01
C LYS A 246 25.10 1.43 10.75
N SER A 247 26.33 1.89 10.90
CA SER A 247 27.37 1.19 11.68
C SER A 247 26.89 0.89 13.09
N ASN A 248 27.21 -0.29 13.62
CA ASN A 248 26.77 -0.76 14.94
C ASN A 248 25.25 -0.80 15.13
N TRP A 249 24.46 -0.80 14.04
CA TRP A 249 23.01 -1.03 14.01
C TRP A 249 22.25 -0.30 15.14
N PRO A 250 22.35 1.03 15.28
CA PRO A 250 21.60 1.76 16.30
C PRO A 250 20.09 1.47 16.21
N LEU A 251 19.40 1.51 17.35
CA LEU A 251 17.97 1.23 17.42
C LEU A 251 17.15 2.51 17.16
N ARG A 252 16.02 2.39 16.45
CA ARG A 252 14.96 3.41 16.47
C ARG A 252 13.99 3.08 17.60
N PRO A 253 13.90 3.89 18.67
CA PRO A 253 12.95 3.64 19.75
C PRO A 253 11.52 3.89 19.27
N ILE A 254 10.61 2.99 19.62
CA ILE A 254 9.17 3.12 19.42
C ILE A 254 8.48 2.78 20.74
N VAL A 255 7.59 3.66 21.17
CA VAL A 255 6.71 3.44 22.32
C VAL A 255 5.35 2.98 21.80
N SER A 256 5.03 1.70 21.98
CA SER A 256 3.70 1.17 21.67
C SER A 256 2.69 1.76 22.66
N GLN A 257 1.87 2.68 22.18
CA GLN A 257 0.75 3.26 22.93
C GLN A 257 -0.57 2.52 22.74
N ILE A 258 -0.59 1.38 22.03
CA ILE A 258 -1.80 0.55 21.94
C ILE A 258 -2.28 0.22 23.36
N ASP A 259 -3.56 0.45 23.60
CA ASP A 259 -4.23 0.29 24.90
C ASP A 259 -3.69 1.17 26.05
N ALA A 260 -2.85 2.16 25.76
CA ALA A 260 -2.41 3.14 26.76
C ALA A 260 -3.56 4.08 27.16
N PRO A 261 -3.55 4.64 28.39
CA PRO A 261 -4.62 5.52 28.88
C PRO A 261 -4.92 6.72 27.96
N THR A 262 -3.90 7.26 27.29
CA THR A 262 -4.00 8.44 26.44
C THR A 262 -4.35 8.11 24.99
N TYR A 263 -4.23 6.87 24.53
CA TYR A 263 -4.23 6.51 23.11
C TYR A 263 -5.46 7.01 22.34
N LYS A 264 -6.66 6.70 22.84
CA LYS A 264 -7.91 7.10 22.19
C LYS A 264 -8.09 8.62 22.17
N LEU A 265 -7.78 9.27 23.30
CA LEU A 265 -7.85 10.73 23.41
C LEU A 265 -6.86 11.40 22.46
N SER A 266 -5.60 10.96 22.44
CA SER A 266 -4.56 11.46 21.52
C SER A 266 -4.97 11.29 20.06
N ARG A 267 -5.59 10.17 19.69
CA ARG A 267 -6.11 9.96 18.32
C ARG A 267 -7.24 10.93 17.99
N HIS A 268 -8.16 11.17 18.92
CA HIS A 268 -9.23 12.14 18.72
C HIS A 268 -8.71 13.57 18.57
N LEU A 269 -7.77 13.98 19.44
CA LEU A 269 -7.10 15.27 19.35
C LEU A 269 -6.34 15.43 18.04
N ALA A 270 -5.69 14.37 17.56
CA ALA A 270 -5.01 14.40 16.27
C ALA A 270 -5.99 14.67 15.11
N THR A 271 -7.16 14.02 15.11
CA THR A 271 -8.22 14.29 14.12
C THR A 271 -8.72 15.73 14.17
N LEU A 272 -8.77 16.36 15.35
CA LEU A 272 -9.15 17.76 15.50
C LEU A 272 -8.09 18.73 14.98
N LEU A 273 -6.81 18.42 15.17
CA LEU A 273 -5.70 19.28 14.73
C LEU A 273 -5.38 19.11 13.24
N GLN A 274 -5.64 17.94 12.65
CA GLN A 274 -5.29 17.62 11.27
C GLN A 274 -5.75 18.68 10.24
N PRO A 275 -6.98 19.23 10.30
CA PRO A 275 -7.46 20.25 9.37
C PRO A 275 -6.74 21.60 9.46
N HIS A 276 -5.88 21.80 10.46
CA HIS A 276 -5.08 23.00 10.62
C HIS A 276 -3.66 22.86 10.05
N THR A 277 -3.30 21.66 9.57
CA THR A 277 -1.99 21.38 8.97
C THR A 277 -2.09 21.24 7.45
N GLY A 278 -0.94 21.38 6.77
CA GLY A 278 -0.79 21.15 5.34
C GLY A 278 -1.43 22.25 4.48
N LYS A 279 -1.54 23.47 5.02
CA LYS A 279 -2.09 24.63 4.32
C LYS A 279 -1.01 25.51 3.66
N THR A 280 0.25 25.23 3.96
CA THR A 280 1.38 25.95 3.38
C THR A 280 1.58 25.55 1.91
N SER A 281 2.10 26.46 1.10
CA SER A 281 2.42 26.18 -0.31
C SER A 281 3.57 25.17 -0.47
N SER A 282 4.35 24.96 0.59
CA SER A 282 5.42 23.96 0.66
C SER A 282 4.93 22.55 0.95
N TYR A 283 3.66 22.36 1.34
CA TYR A 283 3.18 21.07 1.81
C TYR A 283 3.11 20.00 0.71
N VAL A 284 3.72 18.85 0.96
CA VAL A 284 3.61 17.64 0.14
C VAL A 284 2.77 16.61 0.86
N ARG A 285 1.68 16.16 0.23
CA ARG A 285 0.77 15.15 0.80
C ARG A 285 1.28 13.73 0.67
N ASP A 286 1.89 13.40 -0.47
CA ASP A 286 2.37 12.06 -0.81
C ASP A 286 3.27 12.13 -2.07
N SER A 287 3.90 11.01 -2.43
CA SER A 287 4.78 10.91 -3.61
C SER A 287 4.09 11.26 -4.93
N ARG A 288 2.75 11.10 -5.04
CA ARG A 288 2.01 11.43 -6.26
C ARG A 288 1.83 12.94 -6.37
N HIS A 289 1.43 13.60 -5.28
CA HIS A 289 1.38 15.07 -5.23
C HIS A 289 2.76 15.67 -5.52
N PHE A 290 3.83 15.05 -5.02
CA PHE A 290 5.18 15.49 -5.33
C PHE A 290 5.51 15.41 -6.82
N VAL A 291 5.16 14.31 -7.50
CA VAL A 291 5.33 14.17 -8.95
C VAL A 291 4.52 15.23 -9.71
N GLU A 292 3.29 15.50 -9.30
CA GLU A 292 2.46 16.57 -9.88
C GLU A 292 3.14 17.95 -9.74
N LEU A 293 3.82 18.22 -8.62
CA LEU A 293 4.61 19.45 -8.42
C LEU A 293 5.87 19.50 -9.30
N LEU A 294 6.42 18.34 -9.70
CA LEU A 294 7.59 18.27 -10.59
C LEU A 294 7.26 18.57 -12.06
N GLU A 295 5.99 18.48 -12.45
CA GLU A 295 5.57 18.69 -13.82
C GLU A 295 5.88 20.12 -14.30
N GLY A 296 6.57 20.22 -15.44
CA GLY A 296 6.91 21.51 -16.05
C GLY A 296 8.06 22.28 -15.39
N ILE A 297 8.74 21.70 -14.40
CA ILE A 297 9.95 22.30 -13.83
C ILE A 297 11.08 22.30 -14.85
N GLN A 298 11.72 23.46 -14.96
CA GLN A 298 12.93 23.68 -15.76
C GLN A 298 14.04 24.23 -14.88
N LEU A 299 15.08 23.43 -14.66
CA LEU A 299 16.23 23.78 -13.83
C LEU A 299 17.29 24.50 -14.67
N GLN A 300 17.97 25.47 -14.04
CA GLN A 300 19.13 26.15 -14.61
C GLN A 300 20.43 25.46 -14.21
N ASP A 301 21.51 25.71 -14.94
CA ASP A 301 22.84 25.14 -14.64
C ASP A 301 23.39 25.60 -13.29
N THR A 302 22.95 26.78 -12.83
CA THR A 302 23.27 27.33 -11.51
C THR A 302 22.46 26.71 -10.38
N ASP A 303 21.37 26.00 -10.69
CA ASP A 303 20.51 25.36 -9.71
C ASP A 303 21.11 24.03 -9.24
N ILE A 304 20.91 23.70 -7.97
CA ILE A 304 21.20 22.38 -7.37
C ILE A 304 19.94 21.85 -6.68
N MET A 305 19.58 20.60 -6.94
CA MET A 305 18.54 19.90 -6.16
C MET A 305 19.16 19.38 -4.86
N VAL A 306 18.48 19.58 -3.75
CA VAL A 306 18.92 19.13 -2.43
C VAL A 306 17.77 18.57 -1.63
N SER A 307 18.06 17.57 -0.80
CA SER A 307 17.14 17.05 0.21
C SER A 307 17.67 17.45 1.58
N PHE A 308 16.88 18.18 2.35
CA PHE A 308 17.15 18.44 3.76
C PHE A 308 16.41 17.40 4.62
N ASP A 309 17.10 16.87 5.63
CA ASP A 309 16.55 15.93 6.63
C ASP A 309 16.72 16.52 8.03
N ILE A 310 15.64 16.51 8.82
CA ILE A 310 15.65 16.98 10.21
C ILE A 310 16.13 15.88 11.14
N THR A 311 17.22 16.13 11.85
CA THR A 311 17.79 15.16 12.76
C THR A 311 16.87 14.91 13.95
N SER A 312 16.35 13.69 14.04
CA SER A 312 15.56 13.20 15.18
C SER A 312 14.36 14.10 15.53
N LEU A 313 13.58 14.51 14.52
CA LEU A 313 12.47 15.47 14.66
C LEU A 313 11.62 15.25 15.93
N PHE A 314 11.02 14.05 16.11
CA PHE A 314 10.08 13.81 17.21
C PHE A 314 10.65 14.00 18.62
N THR A 315 11.92 13.64 18.84
CA THR A 315 12.57 13.86 20.15
C THR A 315 13.01 15.29 20.36
N ASN A 316 13.09 16.09 19.28
CA ASN A 316 13.53 17.48 19.31
C ASN A 316 12.38 18.49 19.21
N VAL A 317 11.13 18.04 19.05
CA VAL A 317 9.96 18.94 19.06
C VAL A 317 9.85 19.66 20.41
N PRO A 318 9.91 21.00 20.46
CA PRO A 318 9.81 21.78 21.69
C PRO A 318 8.36 21.84 22.19
N VAL A 319 7.97 20.88 23.03
CA VAL A 319 6.58 20.66 23.45
C VAL A 319 5.88 21.94 23.95
N ASP A 320 6.56 22.75 24.76
CA ASP A 320 5.99 23.98 25.31
C ASP A 320 5.69 25.04 24.26
N GLU A 321 6.59 25.23 23.30
CA GLU A 321 6.42 26.17 22.19
C GLU A 321 5.29 25.70 21.26
N VAL A 322 5.22 24.40 20.98
CA VAL A 322 4.15 23.87 20.13
C VAL A 322 2.78 24.01 20.79
N ILE A 323 2.68 23.84 22.11
CA ILE A 323 1.43 24.11 22.84
C ILE A 323 1.01 25.57 22.67
N GLN A 324 1.95 26.52 22.69
CA GLN A 324 1.64 27.94 22.45
C GLN A 324 1.16 28.16 21.01
N ILE A 325 1.85 27.60 20.02
CA ILE A 325 1.47 27.68 18.59
C ILE A 325 0.06 27.13 18.40
N ILE A 326 -0.23 25.94 18.95
CA ILE A 326 -1.56 25.32 18.89
C ILE A 326 -2.60 26.21 19.59
N THR A 327 -2.27 26.78 20.75
CA THR A 327 -3.21 27.66 21.47
C THR A 327 -3.55 28.90 20.64
N THR A 328 -2.59 29.49 19.95
CA THR A 328 -2.83 30.61 19.02
C THR A 328 -3.66 30.18 17.81
N LEU A 329 -3.34 29.03 17.20
CA LEU A 329 -4.10 28.47 16.07
C LEU A 329 -5.56 28.17 16.44
N LEU A 330 -5.79 27.67 17.65
CA LEU A 330 -7.13 27.34 18.16
C LEU A 330 -7.83 28.55 18.80
N GLY A 331 -7.12 29.62 19.16
CA GLY A 331 -7.69 30.83 19.76
C GLY A 331 -8.69 31.56 18.86
N GLY A 332 -8.64 31.31 17.54
CA GLY A 332 -9.66 31.75 16.58
C GLY A 332 -10.91 30.85 16.52
N THR A 333 -10.98 29.77 17.31
CA THR A 333 -12.07 28.78 17.31
C THR A 333 -12.73 28.69 18.68
N THR A 334 -14.04 28.43 18.72
CA THR A 334 -14.82 28.23 19.96
C THR A 334 -14.60 26.81 20.54
N LEU A 335 -13.36 26.36 20.67
CA LEU A 335 -13.07 25.08 21.29
C LEU A 335 -13.07 25.21 22.83
N PRO A 336 -13.74 24.30 23.56
CA PRO A 336 -13.72 24.29 25.02
C PRO A 336 -12.29 24.23 25.60
N THR A 337 -12.05 24.93 26.72
CA THR A 337 -10.77 24.94 27.46
C THR A 337 -10.21 23.54 27.73
N GLY A 338 -11.09 22.54 27.89
CA GLY A 338 -10.72 21.14 28.10
C GLY A 338 -9.85 20.53 26.99
N TYR A 339 -9.90 21.05 25.75
CA TYR A 339 -9.10 20.52 24.64
C TYR A 339 -7.63 20.92 24.73
N VAL A 340 -7.32 22.19 25.03
CA VAL A 340 -5.93 22.66 25.19
C VAL A 340 -5.27 21.97 26.38
N GLU A 341 -6.00 21.81 27.49
CA GLU A 341 -5.53 21.03 28.64
C GLU A 341 -5.28 19.56 28.27
N SER A 342 -6.15 18.98 27.44
CA SER A 342 -6.01 17.59 27.00
C SER A 342 -4.78 17.40 26.08
N ILE A 343 -4.54 18.33 25.15
CA ILE A 343 -3.35 18.32 24.27
C ILE A 343 -2.09 18.43 25.13
N THR A 344 -2.04 19.44 26.02
CA THR A 344 -0.92 19.67 26.93
C THR A 344 -0.62 18.41 27.75
N TYR A 345 -1.66 17.78 28.31
CA TYR A 345 -1.50 16.59 29.12
C TYR A 345 -1.02 15.39 28.28
N CYS A 346 -1.59 15.15 27.11
CA CYS A 346 -1.18 14.05 26.22
C CYS A 346 0.28 14.18 25.75
N LEU A 347 0.79 15.39 25.57
CA LEU A 347 2.18 15.63 25.16
C LEU A 347 3.16 15.50 26.33
N LYS A 348 2.79 15.93 27.55
CA LYS A 348 3.68 15.95 28.72
C LYS A 348 3.61 14.71 29.62
N SER A 349 2.63 13.84 29.44
CA SER A 349 2.45 12.63 30.27
C SER A 349 3.03 11.37 29.65
N GLY A 350 4.00 11.51 28.74
CA GLY A 350 4.68 10.37 28.12
C GLY A 350 5.40 9.51 29.16
N TYR A 351 5.11 8.21 29.16
CA TYR A 351 5.82 7.22 29.96
C TYR A 351 5.85 5.89 29.22
N PHE A 352 6.69 4.95 29.67
CA PHE A 352 6.72 3.58 29.16
C PHE A 352 7.33 2.61 30.16
N LEU A 353 7.07 1.32 29.93
CA LEU A 353 7.61 0.18 30.65
C LEU A 353 8.76 -0.45 29.85
N TRP A 354 9.89 -0.66 30.53
CA TRP A 354 11.02 -1.45 30.03
C TRP A 354 11.49 -2.42 31.11
N ARG A 355 11.48 -3.73 30.81
CA ARG A 355 11.96 -4.79 31.73
C ARG A 355 11.47 -4.68 33.19
N GLY A 356 10.22 -4.24 33.39
CA GLY A 356 9.61 -4.09 34.72
C GLY A 356 9.76 -2.69 35.34
N ASP A 357 10.66 -1.86 34.81
CA ASP A 357 10.90 -0.49 35.24
C ASP A 357 10.07 0.52 34.44
N PHE A 358 9.58 1.55 35.12
CA PHE A 358 8.84 2.64 34.52
C PHE A 358 9.76 3.84 34.26
N TYR A 359 9.57 4.47 33.11
CA TYR A 359 10.30 5.66 32.70
C TYR A 359 9.32 6.74 32.25
N LEU A 360 9.54 7.98 32.66
CA LEU A 360 8.89 9.16 32.12
C LEU A 360 9.74 9.70 30.96
N GLN A 361 9.09 10.13 29.89
CA GLN A 361 9.73 10.93 28.85
C GLN A 361 9.57 12.40 29.21
N ILE A 362 10.69 13.06 29.50
CA ILE A 362 10.72 14.44 29.98
C ILE A 362 11.04 15.46 28.87
N ASP A 363 11.57 15.00 27.73
CA ASP A 363 11.84 15.84 26.56
C ASP A 363 11.35 15.19 25.26
N GLY A 364 10.95 16.03 24.30
CA GLY A 364 10.36 15.64 23.03
C GLY A 364 9.03 14.90 23.14
N VAL A 365 8.59 14.31 22.03
CA VAL A 365 7.35 13.52 21.94
C VAL A 365 7.67 12.06 21.63
N ALA A 366 6.95 11.14 22.27
CA ALA A 366 7.13 9.71 22.06
C ALA A 366 6.81 9.29 20.61
N MET A 367 7.79 8.68 19.94
CA MET A 367 7.58 8.01 18.66
C MET A 367 6.61 6.84 18.86
N GLY A 368 5.39 6.97 18.34
CA GLY A 368 4.28 6.03 18.56
C GLY A 368 3.03 6.64 19.18
N SER A 369 3.11 7.91 19.65
CA SER A 369 1.92 8.67 20.01
C SER A 369 1.11 9.04 18.76
N PRO A 370 -0.22 8.81 18.73
CA PRO A 370 -1.08 9.26 17.63
C PRO A 370 -1.06 10.77 17.41
N LEU A 371 -0.73 11.55 18.44
CA LEU A 371 -0.70 13.01 18.39
C LEU A 371 0.65 13.54 17.87
N ALA A 372 1.72 12.75 17.93
CA ALA A 372 3.07 13.21 17.57
C ALA A 372 3.18 13.71 16.11
N PRO A 373 2.65 13.00 15.08
CA PRO A 373 2.81 13.42 13.69
C PRO A 373 2.21 14.79 13.41
N VAL A 374 0.99 15.05 13.88
CA VAL A 374 0.31 16.33 13.63
C VAL A 374 1.00 17.48 14.37
N VAL A 375 1.45 17.25 15.60
CA VAL A 375 2.15 18.26 16.41
C VAL A 375 3.53 18.58 15.82
N ALA A 376 4.25 17.57 15.36
CA ALA A 376 5.50 17.77 14.64
C ALA A 376 5.28 18.57 13.34
N ASN A 377 4.21 18.27 12.59
CA ASN A 377 3.91 19.00 11.37
C ASN A 377 3.56 20.48 11.65
N ILE A 378 2.74 20.77 12.67
CA ILE A 378 2.42 22.15 13.08
C ILE A 378 3.70 22.92 13.44
N PHE A 379 4.60 22.31 14.20
CA PHE A 379 5.86 22.94 14.55
C PHE A 379 6.73 23.20 13.32
N MET A 380 6.82 22.23 12.40
CA MET A 380 7.60 22.36 11.18
C MET A 380 7.03 23.41 10.23
N GLU A 381 5.70 23.59 10.17
CA GLU A 381 5.05 24.68 9.43
C GLU A 381 5.41 26.06 9.99
N TRP A 382 5.38 26.20 11.32
CA TRP A 382 5.82 27.44 11.96
C TRP A 382 7.32 27.71 11.76
N PHE A 383 8.15 26.67 11.91
CA PHE A 383 9.60 26.77 11.73
C PHE A 383 9.96 27.13 10.29
N GLU A 384 9.35 26.46 9.30
CA GLU A 384 9.64 26.71 7.89
C GLU A 384 9.25 28.13 7.47
N GLU A 385 8.09 28.64 7.90
CA GLU A 385 7.68 30.02 7.62
C GLU A 385 8.71 31.01 8.15
N LYS A 386 9.07 30.89 9.43
CA LYS A 386 10.06 31.76 10.06
C LYS A 386 11.44 31.65 9.40
N ALA A 387 11.87 30.44 9.08
CA ALA A 387 13.16 30.18 8.47
C ALA A 387 13.25 30.76 7.06
N LEU A 388 12.21 30.52 6.24
CA LEU A 388 12.15 31.01 4.88
C LEU A 388 11.98 32.53 4.84
N GLU A 389 11.16 33.14 5.68
CA GLU A 389 10.98 34.61 5.75
C GLU A 389 12.29 35.33 6.09
N SER A 390 13.02 34.83 7.08
CA SER A 390 14.28 35.42 7.55
C SER A 390 15.50 35.09 6.68
N ALA A 391 15.39 34.17 5.73
CA ALA A 391 16.50 33.79 4.87
C ALA A 391 16.85 34.87 3.85
N ASN A 392 18.14 35.25 3.78
CA ASN A 392 18.67 36.15 2.75
C ASN A 392 18.64 35.52 1.34
N VAL A 393 18.75 34.20 1.29
CA VAL A 393 18.70 33.40 0.06
C VAL A 393 17.37 32.67 0.06
N LYS A 394 16.54 32.92 -0.96
CA LYS A 394 15.27 32.20 -1.11
C LYS A 394 15.48 30.99 -2.03
N PRO A 395 15.05 29.79 -1.62
CA PRO A 395 14.99 28.65 -2.53
C PRO A 395 14.01 28.93 -3.66
N ARG A 396 14.32 28.41 -4.85
CA ARG A 396 13.44 28.49 -6.02
C ARG A 396 12.22 27.59 -5.85
N TYR A 397 12.44 26.41 -5.30
CA TYR A 397 11.40 25.45 -4.93
C TYR A 397 11.68 24.94 -3.53
N TRP A 398 10.62 24.75 -2.73
CA TRP A 398 10.69 24.25 -1.37
C TRP A 398 9.45 23.43 -1.06
N TRP A 399 9.63 22.13 -0.88
CA TRP A 399 8.55 21.16 -0.72
C TRP A 399 8.85 20.21 0.41
N ARG A 400 7.97 20.12 1.40
CA ARG A 400 8.17 19.37 2.63
C ARG A 400 7.13 18.28 2.81
N TYR A 401 7.61 17.08 3.09
CA TYR A 401 6.82 15.94 3.56
C TYR A 401 7.27 15.60 4.99
N VAL A 402 6.50 16.06 5.98
CA VAL A 402 6.83 15.87 7.41
C VAL A 402 8.24 16.42 7.73
N ASP A 403 9.25 15.56 7.88
CA ASP A 403 10.66 15.84 8.17
C ASP A 403 11.56 15.95 6.92
N ASP A 404 11.16 15.33 5.81
CA ASP A 404 11.90 15.35 4.55
C ASP A 404 11.55 16.61 3.74
N ILE A 405 12.55 17.38 3.32
CA ILE A 405 12.35 18.60 2.51
C ILE A 405 13.13 18.49 1.20
N PHE A 406 12.44 18.60 0.07
CA PHE A 406 13.06 18.79 -1.23
C PHE A 406 13.16 20.29 -1.53
N ALA A 407 14.34 20.74 -1.95
CA ALA A 407 14.53 22.12 -2.36
C ALA A 407 15.39 22.23 -3.61
N VAL A 408 15.19 23.33 -4.34
CA VAL A 408 16.08 23.76 -5.43
C VAL A 408 16.60 25.14 -5.07
N VAL A 409 17.92 25.28 -5.05
CA VAL A 409 18.59 26.52 -4.68
C VAL A 409 19.74 26.80 -5.65
N ALA A 410 20.20 28.05 -5.69
CA ALA A 410 21.45 28.37 -6.37
C ALA A 410 22.63 27.68 -5.65
N ARG A 411 23.51 27.03 -6.42
CA ARG A 411 24.62 26.21 -5.91
C ARG A 411 25.53 26.97 -4.94
N ASP A 412 25.84 28.22 -5.27
CA ASP A 412 26.75 29.06 -4.47
C ASP A 412 26.13 29.46 -3.12
N SER A 413 24.81 29.52 -3.05
CA SER A 413 24.08 30.01 -1.88
C SER A 413 23.66 28.89 -0.91
N LEU A 414 23.93 27.63 -1.25
CA LEU A 414 23.46 26.47 -0.50
C LEU A 414 24.02 26.41 0.93
N LYS A 415 25.32 26.71 1.08
CA LYS A 415 25.99 26.71 2.39
C LYS A 415 25.43 27.78 3.32
N ASP A 416 25.13 28.95 2.76
CA ASP A 416 24.57 30.07 3.52
C ASP A 416 23.14 29.75 3.99
N LEU A 417 22.31 29.19 3.11
CA LEU A 417 20.97 28.73 3.49
C LEU A 417 21.02 27.65 4.58
N THR A 418 21.87 26.64 4.40
CA THR A 418 22.01 25.53 5.38
C THR A 418 22.47 26.05 6.74
N SER A 419 23.43 26.99 6.75
CA SER A 419 23.91 27.62 7.97
C SER A 419 22.84 28.49 8.64
N HIS A 420 22.01 29.17 7.84
CA HIS A 420 20.87 29.94 8.33
C HIS A 420 19.82 29.02 8.99
N LEU A 421 19.39 27.95 8.31
CA LEU A 421 18.40 27.01 8.84
C LEU A 421 18.79 26.47 10.22
N ASN A 422 20.06 26.09 10.40
CA ASN A 422 20.59 25.59 11.67
C ASN A 422 20.74 26.67 12.77
N ARG A 423 20.63 27.96 12.44
CA ARG A 423 20.66 29.06 13.42
C ARG A 423 19.27 29.51 13.85
N VAL A 424 18.22 29.21 13.08
CA VAL A 424 16.85 29.70 13.33
C VAL A 424 16.30 29.15 14.66
N HIS A 425 16.61 27.91 15.01
CA HIS A 425 16.09 27.29 16.22
C HIS A 425 17.08 26.30 16.84
N ALA A 426 17.36 26.43 18.14
CA ALA A 426 18.40 25.65 18.84
C ALA A 426 18.12 24.14 18.92
N LYS A 427 16.86 23.71 18.83
CA LYS A 427 16.47 22.29 18.82
C LYS A 427 16.46 21.67 17.42
N ILE A 428 16.56 22.47 16.35
CA ILE A 428 16.50 21.95 14.98
C ILE A 428 17.91 21.86 14.42
N GLU A 429 18.28 20.64 14.01
CA GLU A 429 19.48 20.37 13.25
C GLU A 429 19.10 19.78 11.90
N VAL A 430 19.54 20.44 10.84
CA VAL A 430 19.23 20.12 9.44
C VAL A 430 20.48 19.55 8.79
N THR A 431 20.34 18.34 8.23
CA THR A 431 21.35 17.71 7.39
C THR A 431 20.98 17.85 5.91
N ILE A 432 21.95 17.71 5.02
CA ILE A 432 21.78 17.92 3.59
C ILE A 432 22.30 16.73 2.77
N GLU A 433 21.50 16.30 1.81
CA GLU A 433 21.88 15.41 0.71
C GLU A 433 21.79 16.17 -0.62
N GLU A 434 22.92 16.34 -1.30
CA GLU A 434 23.00 16.99 -2.61
C GLU A 434 22.75 16.01 -3.75
N GLU A 435 22.21 16.50 -4.88
CA GLU A 435 22.08 15.70 -6.11
C GLU A 435 23.43 15.13 -6.54
N LYS A 436 23.42 13.88 -7.02
CA LYS A 436 24.61 13.20 -7.56
C LYS A 436 24.33 12.77 -8.98
N GLU A 437 25.19 13.17 -9.92
CA GLU A 437 25.02 12.87 -11.35
C GLU A 437 23.63 13.29 -11.87
N GLY A 438 23.13 14.44 -11.42
CA GLY A 438 21.81 14.96 -11.75
C GLY A 438 20.64 14.19 -11.14
N LYS A 439 20.88 13.31 -10.16
CA LYS A 439 19.84 12.48 -9.53
C LYS A 439 19.73 12.77 -8.05
N LEU A 440 18.50 12.87 -7.56
CA LEU A 440 18.22 13.02 -6.13
C LEU A 440 17.00 12.18 -5.74
N PRO A 441 17.12 11.27 -4.77
CA PRO A 441 15.96 10.59 -4.21
C PRO A 441 15.18 11.51 -3.27
N PHE A 442 13.85 11.51 -3.41
CA PHE A 442 12.93 12.14 -2.46
C PHE A 442 11.67 11.28 -2.33
N LEU A 443 11.29 10.91 -1.10
CA LEU A 443 10.22 9.93 -0.84
C LEU A 443 10.45 8.60 -1.60
N ASP A 444 9.46 8.18 -2.40
CA ASP A 444 9.51 7.00 -3.27
C ASP A 444 9.92 7.35 -4.72
N VAL A 445 10.44 8.55 -4.95
CA VAL A 445 10.72 9.09 -6.29
C VAL A 445 12.22 9.38 -6.45
N LEU A 446 12.79 8.94 -7.57
CA LEU A 446 14.12 9.33 -8.00
C LEU A 446 13.95 10.45 -9.01
N VAL A 447 14.27 11.67 -8.60
CA VAL A 447 14.24 12.85 -9.45
C VAL A 447 15.51 12.85 -10.31
N ILE A 448 15.37 13.07 -11.61
CA ILE A 448 16.44 13.02 -12.59
C ILE A 448 16.42 14.33 -13.38
N ARG A 449 17.54 15.05 -13.37
CA ARG A 449 17.78 16.21 -14.22
C ARG A 449 18.30 15.75 -15.57
N GLU A 450 17.54 16.01 -16.62
CA GLU A 450 17.96 15.77 -18.00
C GLU A 450 18.94 16.85 -18.47
N PRO A 451 19.78 16.58 -19.50
CA PRO A 451 20.77 17.54 -20.00
C PRO A 451 20.19 18.86 -20.51
N ASN A 452 18.92 18.85 -20.93
CA ASN A 452 18.20 20.04 -21.35
C ASN A 452 17.60 20.83 -20.17
N GLY A 453 17.88 20.45 -18.91
CA GLY A 453 17.38 21.05 -17.68
C GLY A 453 15.97 20.63 -17.27
N ARG A 454 15.29 19.78 -18.06
CA ARG A 454 13.99 19.21 -17.71
C ARG A 454 14.14 18.24 -16.56
N VAL A 455 13.19 18.23 -15.64
CA VAL A 455 13.11 17.23 -14.58
C VAL A 455 12.25 16.06 -15.03
N THR A 456 12.81 14.85 -14.94
CA THR A 456 12.09 13.58 -15.09
C THR A 456 12.16 12.77 -13.81
N HIS A 457 11.39 11.68 -13.73
CA HIS A 457 11.29 10.92 -12.49
C HIS A 457 10.91 9.44 -12.69
N THR A 458 11.34 8.61 -11.74
CA THR A 458 11.03 7.17 -11.68
C THR A 458 10.91 6.71 -10.23
N VAL A 459 10.42 5.50 -9.98
CA VAL A 459 10.37 4.92 -8.62
C VAL A 459 11.79 4.75 -8.05
N TYR A 460 12.01 5.33 -6.87
CA TYR A 460 13.22 5.11 -6.07
C TYR A 460 13.05 3.93 -5.11
N ARG A 461 14.12 3.17 -4.93
CA ARG A 461 14.23 2.14 -3.90
C ARG A 461 15.53 2.35 -3.15
N LYS A 462 15.45 2.47 -1.82
CA LYS A 462 16.64 2.60 -0.97
C LYS A 462 17.54 1.36 -1.14
N PRO A 463 18.87 1.47 -0.96
CA PRO A 463 19.78 0.33 -1.07
C PRO A 463 19.43 -0.86 -0.15
N THR A 464 18.73 -0.61 0.95
CA THR A 464 18.24 -1.66 1.86
C THR A 464 16.95 -2.33 1.42
N HIS A 465 16.30 -1.88 0.34
CA HIS A 465 15.05 -2.44 -0.13
C HIS A 465 15.25 -3.89 -0.57
N THR A 466 14.54 -4.82 0.07
CA THR A 466 14.74 -6.25 -0.14
C THR A 466 13.92 -6.84 -1.29
N ASP A 467 13.01 -6.07 -1.88
CA ASP A 467 11.95 -6.57 -2.78
C ASP A 467 11.08 -7.68 -2.18
N ARG A 468 11.10 -7.82 -0.84
CA ARG A 468 10.25 -8.75 -0.11
C ARG A 468 8.88 -8.13 0.10
N TYR A 469 7.86 -8.82 -0.40
CA TYR A 469 6.45 -8.49 -0.17
C TYR A 469 5.73 -9.68 0.49
N LEU A 470 4.44 -9.51 0.80
CA LEU A 470 3.63 -10.64 1.25
C LEU A 470 3.64 -11.71 0.17
N ARG A 471 4.07 -12.93 0.52
CA ARG A 471 4.19 -14.00 -0.46
C ARG A 471 2.82 -14.52 -0.90
N ALA A 472 2.72 -14.95 -2.16
CA ALA A 472 1.49 -15.46 -2.75
C ALA A 472 0.98 -16.77 -2.10
N ASP A 473 1.86 -17.52 -1.42
CA ASP A 473 1.55 -18.75 -0.67
C ASP A 473 1.19 -18.50 0.80
N SER A 474 1.12 -17.24 1.23
CA SER A 474 0.71 -16.86 2.59
C SER A 474 -0.79 -17.14 2.81
N HIS A 475 -1.17 -17.58 4.01
CA HIS A 475 -2.58 -17.86 4.36
C HIS A 475 -3.36 -16.59 4.71
N HIS A 476 -3.34 -15.62 3.79
CA HIS A 476 -4.14 -14.41 3.89
C HIS A 476 -5.35 -14.47 2.96
N HIS A 477 -6.37 -13.68 3.27
CA HIS A 477 -7.50 -13.50 2.37
C HIS A 477 -7.02 -12.99 0.99
N PRO A 478 -7.59 -13.46 -0.13
CA PRO A 478 -7.16 -13.09 -1.48
C PRO A 478 -7.09 -11.57 -1.74
N SER A 479 -7.88 -10.75 -1.03
CA SER A 479 -7.80 -9.28 -1.12
C SER A 479 -6.47 -8.70 -0.63
N HIS A 480 -5.87 -9.28 0.41
CA HIS A 480 -4.55 -8.88 0.90
C HIS A 480 -3.45 -9.36 -0.04
N LEU A 481 -3.61 -10.55 -0.62
CA LEU A 481 -2.65 -11.05 -1.61
C LEU A 481 -2.70 -10.23 -2.90
N SER A 482 -3.88 -9.83 -3.36
CA SER A 482 -4.06 -9.04 -4.59
C SER A 482 -3.69 -7.56 -4.44
N SER A 483 -3.65 -7.04 -3.20
CA SER A 483 -3.20 -5.67 -2.97
C SER A 483 -1.73 -5.47 -3.29
N VAL A 484 -0.87 -6.48 -3.08
CA VAL A 484 0.58 -6.40 -3.41
C VAL A 484 0.81 -6.05 -4.89
N PRO A 485 0.38 -6.86 -5.88
CA PRO A 485 0.58 -6.52 -7.28
C PRO A 485 -0.16 -5.23 -7.65
N ARG A 486 -1.37 -4.99 -7.13
CA ARG A 486 -2.11 -3.75 -7.41
C ARG A 486 -1.32 -2.52 -6.99
N THR A 487 -0.76 -2.50 -5.79
CA THR A 487 0.02 -1.37 -5.27
C THR A 487 1.30 -1.17 -6.09
N LEU A 488 2.05 -2.22 -6.40
CA LEU A 488 3.29 -2.09 -7.18
C LEU A 488 3.03 -1.59 -8.61
N LEU A 489 1.99 -2.11 -9.25
CA LEU A 489 1.59 -1.70 -10.58
C LEU A 489 1.08 -0.26 -10.61
N ASN A 490 0.22 0.11 -9.66
CA ASN A 490 -0.27 1.48 -9.55
C ASN A 490 0.88 2.46 -9.26
N ARG A 491 1.83 2.09 -8.40
CA ARG A 491 3.00 2.91 -8.09
C ARG A 491 3.86 3.13 -9.34
N ALA A 492 4.10 2.08 -10.11
CA ALA A 492 4.86 2.16 -11.36
C ALA A 492 4.22 3.09 -12.39
N LEU A 493 2.89 3.09 -12.48
CA LEU A 493 2.16 3.94 -13.41
C LEU A 493 1.99 5.38 -12.92
N ALA A 494 1.89 5.58 -11.59
CA ALA A 494 1.62 6.89 -11.00
C ALA A 494 2.88 7.72 -10.77
N LEU A 495 4.05 7.09 -10.59
CA LEU A 495 5.30 7.76 -10.20
C LEU A 495 6.41 7.70 -11.25
N CYS A 496 6.17 7.14 -12.42
CA CYS A 496 7.18 7.12 -13.47
C CYS A 496 6.74 7.98 -14.65
N ASP A 497 7.68 8.77 -15.16
CA ASP A 497 7.54 9.34 -16.50
C ASP A 497 7.45 8.24 -17.56
N HIS A 498 6.82 8.58 -18.69
CA HIS A 498 6.58 7.67 -19.82
C HIS A 498 7.81 6.86 -20.23
N ASP A 499 8.99 7.48 -20.21
CA ASP A 499 10.25 6.85 -20.61
C ASP A 499 10.70 5.74 -19.64
N TYR A 500 10.33 5.83 -18.37
CA TYR A 500 10.78 4.91 -17.30
C TYR A 500 9.74 3.86 -16.91
N VAL A 501 8.45 4.07 -17.20
CA VAL A 501 7.34 3.15 -16.84
C VAL A 501 7.63 1.71 -17.27
N ASN A 502 8.09 1.51 -18.52
CA ASN A 502 8.32 0.16 -19.04
C ASN A 502 9.46 -0.58 -18.32
N ALA A 503 10.52 0.14 -17.93
CA ALA A 503 11.61 -0.44 -17.15
C ALA A 503 11.14 -0.83 -15.75
N GLU A 504 10.37 0.05 -15.11
CA GLU A 504 9.79 -0.20 -13.79
C GLU A 504 8.81 -1.39 -13.81
N LEU A 505 7.95 -1.51 -14.83
CA LEU A 505 7.04 -2.65 -14.97
C LEU A 505 7.77 -3.99 -15.16
N ARG A 506 8.93 -3.99 -15.84
CA ARG A 506 9.80 -5.19 -15.91
C ARG A 506 10.32 -5.57 -14.54
N HIS A 507 10.83 -4.61 -13.78
CA HIS A 507 11.26 -4.86 -12.41
C HIS A 507 10.12 -5.38 -11.53
N VAL A 508 8.94 -4.74 -11.57
CA VAL A 508 7.75 -5.19 -10.80
C VAL A 508 7.35 -6.62 -11.16
N ARG A 509 7.44 -7.00 -12.44
CA ARG A 509 7.19 -8.38 -12.86
C ARG A 509 8.17 -9.34 -12.18
N ASP A 510 9.47 -9.07 -12.26
CA ASP A 510 10.50 -9.95 -11.71
C ASP A 510 10.36 -10.09 -10.18
N VAL A 511 10.04 -8.99 -9.49
CA VAL A 511 9.73 -8.96 -8.06
C VAL A 511 8.52 -9.82 -7.72
N LEU A 512 7.42 -9.67 -8.46
CA LEU A 512 6.19 -10.41 -8.21
C LEU A 512 6.40 -11.91 -8.42
N GLU A 513 7.10 -12.31 -9.48
CA GLU A 513 7.44 -13.70 -9.76
C GLU A 513 8.34 -14.28 -8.63
N ARG A 514 9.33 -13.54 -8.13
CA ARG A 514 10.15 -13.93 -6.95
C ARG A 514 9.32 -14.11 -5.68
N ASN A 515 8.25 -13.34 -5.49
CA ASN A 515 7.34 -13.46 -4.35
C ASN A 515 6.21 -14.52 -4.55
N GLY A 516 6.29 -15.32 -5.62
CA GLY A 516 5.38 -16.43 -5.91
C GLY A 516 4.11 -16.04 -6.69
N TYR A 517 4.00 -14.79 -7.15
CA TYR A 517 2.85 -14.33 -7.92
C TYR A 517 2.97 -14.71 -9.39
N GLN A 518 1.83 -15.03 -10.00
CA GLN A 518 1.76 -15.29 -11.44
C GLN A 518 1.51 -14.00 -12.21
N TRP A 519 2.53 -13.52 -12.95
CA TRP A 519 2.45 -12.25 -13.69
C TRP A 519 1.19 -12.12 -14.57
N ARG A 520 0.77 -13.19 -15.26
CA ARG A 520 -0.46 -13.18 -16.08
C ARG A 520 -1.73 -12.86 -15.30
N LYS A 521 -1.80 -13.24 -14.02
CA LYS A 521 -2.92 -12.88 -13.12
C LYS A 521 -2.80 -11.44 -12.67
N CYS A 522 -1.59 -11.00 -12.31
CA CYS A 522 -1.31 -9.64 -11.87
C CYS A 522 -1.58 -8.60 -12.98
N ARG A 523 -1.17 -8.87 -14.22
CA ARG A 523 -1.38 -7.96 -15.37
C ARG A 523 -2.86 -7.70 -15.63
N ARG A 524 -3.75 -8.65 -15.34
CA ARG A 524 -5.20 -8.43 -15.49
C ARG A 524 -5.72 -7.34 -14.54
N LEU A 525 -5.03 -7.08 -13.43
CA LEU A 525 -5.37 -6.01 -12.51
C LEU A 525 -5.16 -4.61 -13.13
N LEU A 526 -4.24 -4.47 -14.09
CA LEU A 526 -4.03 -3.21 -14.85
C LEU A 526 -5.23 -2.87 -15.73
N GLY A 527 -5.83 -3.87 -16.38
CA GLY A 527 -7.02 -3.68 -17.23
C GLY A 527 -8.27 -3.29 -16.44
N SER A 528 -8.33 -3.65 -15.15
CA SER A 528 -9.42 -3.28 -14.24
C SER A 528 -9.15 -2.02 -13.41
N ALA A 529 -7.99 -1.37 -13.57
CA ALA A 529 -7.61 -0.18 -12.79
C ALA A 529 -8.13 1.14 -13.38
N GLY A 530 -8.68 1.13 -14.60
CA GLY A 530 -9.13 2.33 -15.31
C GLY A 530 -10.65 2.55 -15.35
N GLU A 531 -11.47 1.50 -15.27
CA GLU A 531 -12.93 1.63 -15.32
C GLU A 531 -13.57 0.56 -14.43
N ALA A 532 -14.49 0.96 -13.55
CA ALA A 532 -15.40 0.01 -12.93
C ALA A 532 -16.26 -0.59 -14.05
N HIS A 533 -15.87 -1.73 -14.58
CA HIS A 533 -16.67 -2.46 -15.54
C HIS A 533 -17.90 -3.01 -14.81
N ASP A 534 -19.03 -2.37 -15.07
CA ASP A 534 -20.40 -2.74 -14.71
C ASP A 534 -20.75 -2.66 -13.21
N THR A 535 -21.07 -1.46 -12.73
CA THR A 535 -21.79 -1.25 -11.46
C THR A 535 -23.26 -0.93 -11.75
N SER A 536 -24.19 -1.65 -11.12
CA SER A 536 -25.63 -1.39 -11.22
C SER A 536 -26.22 -1.08 -9.85
N LEU A 537 -27.11 -0.10 -9.82
CA LEU A 537 -27.77 0.37 -8.60
C LEU A 537 -29.27 0.34 -8.84
N VAL A 538 -30.00 -0.35 -7.96
CA VAL A 538 -31.46 -0.44 -8.01
C VAL A 538 -32.01 0.42 -6.89
N PHE A 539 -32.88 1.37 -7.22
CA PHE A 539 -33.50 2.29 -6.27
C PHE A 539 -35.02 2.17 -6.32
N LYS A 540 -35.67 2.40 -5.18
CA LYS A 540 -37.12 2.61 -5.11
C LYS A 540 -37.43 4.08 -5.41
N ILE A 541 -38.47 4.35 -6.19
CA ILE A 541 -38.88 5.71 -6.59
C ILE A 541 -39.18 6.54 -5.32
N GLY A 542 -38.59 7.75 -5.24
CA GLY A 542 -38.81 8.73 -4.16
C GLY A 542 -37.55 9.42 -3.62
N GLU A 543 -36.39 8.74 -3.61
CA GLU A 543 -35.13 9.27 -3.06
C GLU A 543 -33.90 9.07 -3.97
N VAL A 544 -34.13 8.86 -5.28
CA VAL A 544 -33.09 8.43 -6.23
C VAL A 544 -31.90 9.38 -6.25
N ASN A 545 -32.11 10.71 -6.33
CA ASN A 545 -31.01 11.68 -6.39
C ASN A 545 -30.23 11.79 -5.07
N ASN A 546 -30.87 11.61 -3.91
CA ASN A 546 -30.18 11.57 -2.61
C ASN A 546 -29.32 10.30 -2.50
N ALA A 547 -29.86 9.16 -2.91
CA ALA A 547 -29.11 7.91 -2.93
C ALA A 547 -27.95 7.96 -3.94
N LEU A 548 -28.16 8.53 -5.13
CA LEU A 548 -27.10 8.78 -6.12
C LEU A 548 -26.02 9.69 -5.55
N SER A 549 -26.40 10.78 -4.86
CA SER A 549 -25.44 11.71 -4.26
C SER A 549 -24.55 11.04 -3.21
N LYS A 550 -25.12 10.13 -2.38
CA LYS A 550 -24.35 9.31 -1.43
C LYS A 550 -23.39 8.35 -2.15
N VAL A 551 -23.80 7.79 -3.28
CA VAL A 551 -22.95 6.92 -4.11
C VAL A 551 -21.83 7.71 -4.75
N VAL A 552 -22.12 8.86 -5.38
CA VAL A 552 -21.11 9.76 -5.96
C VAL A 552 -20.12 10.19 -4.87
N HIS A 553 -20.60 10.60 -3.70
CA HIS A 553 -19.73 10.94 -2.57
C HIS A 553 -18.84 9.76 -2.16
N ARG A 554 -19.40 8.55 -2.03
CA ARG A 554 -18.60 7.34 -1.72
C ARG A 554 -17.57 7.04 -2.80
N PHE A 555 -17.91 7.20 -4.08
CA PHE A 555 -16.98 6.99 -5.19
C PHE A 555 -15.85 8.01 -5.14
N ASN A 556 -16.16 9.29 -4.93
CA ASN A 556 -15.18 10.37 -4.77
C ASN A 556 -14.24 10.14 -3.57
N VAL A 557 -14.77 9.74 -2.41
CA VAL A 557 -13.97 9.37 -1.22
C VAL A 557 -13.02 8.21 -1.50
N ASN A 558 -13.35 7.34 -2.47
CA ASN A 558 -12.51 6.21 -2.88
C ASN A 558 -11.71 6.49 -4.17
N ASN A 559 -11.62 7.74 -4.63
CA ASN A 559 -10.95 8.14 -5.88
C ASN A 559 -11.46 7.38 -7.13
N LEU A 560 -12.75 7.06 -7.17
CA LEU A 560 -13.44 6.48 -8.32
C LEU A 560 -14.32 7.55 -8.97
N LEU A 561 -14.38 7.56 -10.30
CA LEU A 561 -15.23 8.47 -11.06
C LEU A 561 -16.41 7.70 -11.67
N LEU A 562 -17.61 8.24 -11.48
CA LEU A 562 -18.82 7.71 -12.10
C LEU A 562 -19.07 8.48 -13.40
N ASN A 563 -18.92 7.80 -14.54
CA ASN A 563 -18.99 8.43 -15.85
C ASN A 563 -20.46 8.60 -16.28
N SER A 564 -20.96 9.84 -16.31
CA SER A 564 -22.32 10.16 -16.72
C SER A 564 -22.61 9.78 -18.17
N SER A 565 -21.66 10.00 -19.10
CA SER A 565 -21.84 9.65 -20.53
C SER A 565 -21.99 8.15 -20.81
N LYS A 566 -21.49 7.29 -19.91
CA LYS A 566 -21.63 5.82 -20.02
C LYS A 566 -22.75 5.26 -19.13
N THR A 567 -23.36 6.09 -18.29
CA THR A 567 -24.42 5.65 -17.37
C THR A 567 -25.76 5.63 -18.09
N LYS A 568 -26.48 4.52 -18.00
CA LYS A 568 -27.80 4.34 -18.62
C LYS A 568 -28.86 4.21 -17.53
N LEU A 569 -29.94 4.98 -17.66
CA LEU A 569 -31.10 4.88 -16.78
C LEU A 569 -32.12 3.92 -17.41
N ILE A 570 -32.50 2.85 -16.72
CA ILE A 570 -33.66 2.03 -17.11
C ILE A 570 -34.74 2.22 -16.07
N GLN A 571 -35.93 2.64 -16.51
CA GLN A 571 -37.12 2.70 -15.68
C GLN A 571 -38.02 1.53 -16.04
N PHE A 572 -38.44 0.77 -15.03
CA PHE A 572 -39.43 -0.29 -15.18
C PHE A 572 -40.51 -0.12 -14.11
N SER A 573 -41.76 -0.38 -14.49
CA SER A 573 -42.91 -0.35 -13.59
C SER A 573 -43.70 -1.64 -13.72
N THR A 574 -44.31 -2.08 -12.62
CA THR A 574 -45.27 -3.18 -12.67
C THR A 574 -46.58 -2.69 -13.29
N PRO A 575 -47.34 -3.55 -14.00
CA PRO A 575 -48.69 -3.22 -14.44
C PRO A 575 -49.49 -2.71 -13.23
N ASN A 576 -50.11 -1.55 -13.35
CA ASN A 576 -50.92 -0.86 -12.31
C ASN A 576 -50.20 0.15 -11.39
N VAL A 577 -48.93 0.49 -11.62
CA VAL A 577 -48.25 1.58 -10.89
C VAL A 577 -48.13 2.82 -11.79
N ARG A 578 -48.62 3.98 -11.33
CA ARG A 578 -48.40 5.28 -12.01
C ARG A 578 -46.90 5.54 -12.10
N GLN A 579 -46.39 5.73 -13.32
CA GLN A 579 -45.04 6.24 -13.51
C GLN A 579 -44.99 7.68 -12.98
N LEU A 580 -44.02 7.94 -12.11
CA LEU A 580 -43.70 9.27 -11.63
C LEU A 580 -42.55 9.78 -12.50
N ASP A 581 -42.73 10.93 -13.14
CA ASP A 581 -41.64 11.63 -13.80
C ASP A 581 -40.57 11.96 -12.75
N THR A 582 -39.40 11.38 -12.94
CA THR A 582 -38.26 11.59 -12.05
C THR A 582 -37.11 12.13 -12.89
N ASN A 583 -36.82 13.43 -12.73
CA ASN A 583 -35.60 14.03 -13.24
C ASN A 583 -34.43 13.45 -12.41
N VAL A 584 -33.75 12.44 -12.97
CA VAL A 584 -32.60 11.77 -12.34
C VAL A 584 -31.33 12.47 -12.79
N GLN A 585 -30.60 13.03 -11.84
CA GLN A 585 -29.38 13.81 -12.12
C GLN A 585 -28.15 13.09 -11.59
N LEU A 586 -27.14 12.94 -12.44
CA LEU A 586 -25.81 12.45 -12.09
C LEU A 586 -24.78 13.53 -12.39
N ASN A 587 -24.11 14.04 -11.35
CA ASN A 587 -23.13 15.13 -11.45
C ASN A 587 -23.68 16.40 -12.15
N GLY A 588 -24.97 16.71 -11.94
CA GLY A 588 -25.64 17.86 -12.57
C GLY A 588 -26.05 17.63 -14.04
N VAL A 589 -25.83 16.43 -14.60
CA VAL A 589 -26.31 16.03 -15.92
C VAL A 589 -27.57 15.17 -15.76
N GLU A 590 -28.64 15.53 -16.46
CA GLU A 590 -29.88 14.74 -16.51
C GLU A 590 -29.64 13.47 -17.34
N LEU A 591 -30.05 12.32 -16.79
CA LEU A 591 -29.91 11.03 -17.46
C LEU A 591 -31.19 10.66 -18.20
N ASP A 592 -31.09 10.51 -19.52
CA ASP A 592 -32.20 10.04 -20.34
C ASP A 592 -32.51 8.55 -20.08
N PRO A 593 -33.79 8.17 -19.92
CA PRO A 593 -34.18 6.78 -19.82
C PRO A 593 -33.98 6.05 -21.14
N VAL A 594 -33.43 4.83 -21.09
CA VAL A 594 -33.27 3.93 -22.23
C VAL A 594 -34.23 2.74 -22.13
N GLU A 595 -34.76 2.30 -23.26
CA GLU A 595 -35.70 1.17 -23.30
C GLU A 595 -35.01 -0.19 -23.10
N SER A 596 -33.71 -0.31 -23.39
CA SER A 596 -32.95 -1.54 -23.14
C SER A 596 -31.46 -1.30 -22.96
N THR A 597 -30.81 -2.17 -22.20
CA THR A 597 -29.35 -2.20 -22.04
C THR A 597 -28.82 -3.63 -21.93
N VAL A 598 -27.52 -3.79 -22.11
CA VAL A 598 -26.82 -5.05 -21.83
C VAL A 598 -26.17 -4.93 -20.46
N PHE A 599 -26.47 -5.88 -19.58
CA PHE A 599 -25.88 -6.00 -18.26
C PHE A 599 -25.38 -7.42 -18.05
N LEU A 600 -24.09 -7.60 -17.74
CA LEU A 600 -23.47 -8.93 -17.59
C LEU A 600 -23.78 -9.90 -18.74
N SER A 601 -23.78 -9.39 -19.97
CA SER A 601 -24.15 -10.13 -21.20
C SER A 601 -25.63 -10.53 -21.33
N ILE A 602 -26.50 -10.09 -20.41
CA ILE A 602 -27.95 -10.23 -20.47
C ILE A 602 -28.54 -8.93 -21.03
N THR A 603 -29.47 -9.03 -21.99
CA THR A 603 -30.21 -7.84 -22.45
C THR A 603 -31.41 -7.65 -21.54
N VAL A 604 -31.46 -6.52 -20.84
CA VAL A 604 -32.57 -6.13 -19.96
C VAL A 604 -33.33 -5.00 -20.64
N ASP A 605 -34.65 -5.14 -20.75
CA ASP A 605 -35.52 -4.09 -21.26
C ASP A 605 -36.36 -3.44 -20.14
N ALA A 606 -36.92 -2.27 -20.44
CA ALA A 606 -37.76 -1.47 -19.53
C ALA A 606 -39.07 -2.18 -19.12
N LYS A 607 -39.44 -3.27 -19.80
CA LYS A 607 -40.61 -4.10 -19.46
C LYS A 607 -40.22 -5.34 -18.66
N LEU A 608 -38.93 -5.51 -18.33
CA LEU A 608 -38.34 -6.71 -17.73
C LEU A 608 -38.70 -7.99 -18.48
N GLN A 609 -38.82 -7.91 -19.81
CA GLN A 609 -39.09 -9.06 -20.66
C GLN A 609 -37.78 -9.68 -21.17
N TRP A 610 -37.80 -10.99 -21.40
CA TRP A 610 -36.63 -11.75 -21.86
C TRP A 610 -36.55 -11.82 -23.39
N GLY A 611 -37.59 -11.39 -24.11
CA GLY A 611 -37.69 -11.48 -25.57
C GLY A 611 -36.44 -10.98 -26.32
N PRO A 612 -35.99 -9.73 -26.08
CA PRO A 612 -34.80 -9.18 -26.75
C PRO A 612 -33.50 -9.92 -26.45
N HIS A 613 -33.38 -10.54 -25.27
CA HIS A 613 -32.24 -11.38 -24.93
C HIS A 613 -32.31 -12.74 -25.63
N VAL A 614 -33.50 -13.35 -25.63
CA VAL A 614 -33.79 -14.63 -26.28
C VAL A 614 -33.59 -14.53 -27.80
N GLU A 615 -33.91 -13.43 -28.45
CA GLU A 615 -33.65 -13.24 -29.89
C GLU A 615 -32.16 -13.13 -30.24
N LYS A 616 -31.34 -12.59 -29.30
CA LYS A 616 -29.89 -12.44 -29.49
C LYS A 616 -29.10 -13.71 -29.16
N LEU A 617 -29.66 -14.60 -28.35
CA LEU A 617 -29.02 -15.86 -27.95
C LEU A 617 -28.73 -16.81 -29.12
N PRO A 618 -29.67 -17.08 -30.05
CA PRO A 618 -29.47 -17.99 -31.18
C PRO A 618 -28.30 -17.61 -32.08
N ARG A 619 -28.11 -16.31 -32.34
CA ARG A 619 -26.97 -15.82 -33.14
C ARG A 619 -25.63 -16.06 -32.44
N ARG A 620 -25.58 -15.86 -31.11
CA ARG A 620 -24.38 -16.12 -30.31
C ARG A 620 -24.08 -17.61 -30.18
N LEU A 621 -25.10 -18.43 -29.97
CA LEU A 621 -24.98 -19.89 -29.92
C LEU A 621 -24.56 -20.48 -31.27
N SER A 622 -25.08 -19.95 -32.38
CA SER A 622 -24.68 -20.34 -33.74
C SER A 622 -23.23 -19.99 -34.04
N SER A 623 -22.77 -18.79 -33.66
CA SER A 623 -21.37 -18.39 -33.80
C SER A 623 -20.42 -19.21 -32.91
N ALA A 624 -20.82 -19.53 -31.68
CA ALA A 624 -20.07 -20.41 -30.79
C ALA A 624 -20.02 -21.86 -31.32
N ALA A 625 -21.14 -22.38 -31.84
CA ALA A 625 -21.19 -23.71 -32.45
C ALA A 625 -20.31 -23.79 -33.71
N TYR A 626 -20.26 -22.74 -34.53
CA TYR A 626 -19.35 -22.63 -35.67
C TYR A 626 -17.88 -22.63 -35.23
N ALA A 627 -17.53 -21.88 -34.18
CA ALA A 627 -16.16 -21.81 -33.66
C ALA A 627 -15.68 -23.11 -32.99
N VAL A 628 -16.60 -24.00 -32.59
CA VAL A 628 -16.31 -25.28 -31.91
C VAL A 628 -16.40 -26.47 -32.87
N ASN A 629 -16.82 -26.27 -34.13
CA ASN A 629 -16.93 -27.35 -35.10
C ASN A 629 -15.52 -27.90 -35.46
N PRO A 630 -15.16 -29.16 -35.11
CA PRO A 630 -13.81 -29.70 -35.29
C PRO A 630 -13.46 -30.08 -36.74
N THR A 631 -14.33 -29.77 -37.70
CA THR A 631 -14.25 -30.25 -39.09
C THR A 631 -13.60 -29.23 -40.02
N HIS A 632 -12.44 -28.68 -39.63
CA HIS A 632 -11.50 -28.05 -40.56
C HIS A 632 -10.07 -28.21 -40.00
N ASN A 633 -9.49 -29.39 -40.21
CA ASN A 633 -8.05 -29.63 -40.22
C ASN A 633 -7.64 -30.04 -41.63
#